data_AF-A0A9D6WVM9-F1
#
_entry.id   AF-A0A9D6WVM9-F1
#
_cell.length_a   1.000
_cell.length_b   1.000
_cell.length_c   1.000
_cell.angle_alpha   90.00
_cell.angle_beta   90.00
_cell.angle_gamma   90.00
#
_symmetry.space_group_name_H-M   'P 1'
#
loop_
_entity.id
_entity.type
_entity.pdbx_description
1 polymer ?
#
loop_
_entity_poly.entity_id
_entity_poly.type
_entity_poly.pdbx_seq_one_letter_code
_entity_poly.pdbx_strand_id
1 'polypeptide(L)'
;MREKEMSEGMQQIQIVQNEDEWLEDQVRRSVFVASWDKVIDKIIDPLYNWGRRNSVWPIGFGLACCAIEMICTSASRFDISRFGMELFRASPRQADLMIVSGTVTKKMLPAVVRLYNQMAEPKYVLAMGACASAGGPFKEGYNVVSGLDKFIPIDVYVPGCPPTPQALLNGLMTLQKKIDKQTIREAAWYKKGQAEAIPDPVLGPDLIDARRAEEITMLAHAPDQLATRAIKIQTKAETKHEKK
;
A
#
# COMPACT_ATOMS: atom_id res chain seq x y z
N MET A 1 -64.67 -0.23 -49.80
CA MET A 1 -64.32 -1.49 -49.08
C MET A 1 -62.92 -1.99 -49.45
N ARG A 2 -62.48 -1.89 -50.71
CA ARG A 2 -61.13 -2.28 -51.14
C ARG A 2 -59.96 -1.41 -50.64
N GLU A 3 -60.20 -0.16 -50.23
CA GLU A 3 -59.14 0.70 -49.67
C GLU A 3 -58.92 0.47 -48.16
N LYS A 4 -59.93 -0.05 -47.44
CA LYS A 4 -59.80 -0.39 -46.02
C LYS A 4 -59.06 -1.72 -45.80
N GLU A 5 -59.28 -2.70 -46.67
CA GLU A 5 -58.52 -3.96 -46.65
C GLU A 5 -57.04 -3.75 -47.00
N MET A 6 -56.72 -2.76 -47.84
CA MET A 6 -55.34 -2.43 -48.19
C MET A 6 -54.62 -1.67 -47.05
N SER A 7 -55.34 -0.89 -46.23
CA SER A 7 -54.77 -0.26 -45.03
C SER A 7 -54.58 -1.25 -43.88
N GLU A 8 -55.46 -2.24 -43.73
CA GLU A 8 -55.33 -3.31 -42.73
C GLU A 8 -54.22 -4.30 -43.12
N GLY A 9 -54.07 -4.60 -44.41
CA GLY A 9 -52.94 -5.39 -44.94
C GLY A 9 -51.58 -4.71 -44.81
N MET A 10 -51.53 -3.36 -44.73
CA MET A 10 -50.30 -2.60 -44.49
C MET A 10 -49.92 -2.55 -43.00
N GLN A 11 -50.87 -2.67 -42.09
CA GLN A 11 -50.61 -2.76 -40.65
C GLN A 11 -50.00 -4.10 -40.23
N GLN A 12 -50.25 -5.18 -41.00
CA GLN A 12 -49.72 -6.51 -40.68
C GLN A 12 -48.27 -6.72 -41.15
N ILE A 13 -47.71 -5.77 -41.92
CA ILE A 13 -46.32 -5.80 -42.41
C ILE A 13 -45.37 -5.03 -41.47
N GLN A 14 -45.89 -4.24 -40.52
CA GLN A 14 -45.07 -3.44 -39.60
C GLN A 14 -44.48 -4.22 -38.40
N ILE A 15 -44.57 -5.54 -38.35
CA ILE A 15 -43.99 -6.36 -37.27
C ILE A 15 -42.48 -6.62 -37.47
N VAL A 16 -41.89 -6.22 -38.60
CA VAL A 16 -40.46 -6.40 -38.90
C VAL A 16 -39.78 -5.05 -39.11
N GLN A 17 -39.90 -4.13 -38.15
CA GLN A 17 -39.17 -2.84 -38.17
C GLN A 17 -38.14 -2.69 -37.06
N ASN A 18 -37.76 -3.77 -36.40
CA ASN A 18 -36.59 -3.77 -35.53
C ASN A 18 -35.88 -5.12 -35.59
N GLU A 19 -35.47 -5.51 -36.80
CA GLU A 19 -34.54 -6.62 -36.98
C GLU A 19 -33.28 -6.41 -36.15
N ASP A 20 -32.77 -5.18 -36.05
CA ASP A 20 -31.60 -4.84 -35.23
C ASP A 20 -31.87 -5.02 -33.72
N GLU A 21 -33.03 -4.58 -33.23
CA GLU A 21 -33.39 -4.72 -31.81
C GLU A 21 -33.70 -6.18 -31.44
N TRP A 22 -34.33 -6.94 -32.36
CA TRP A 22 -34.58 -8.36 -32.21
C TRP A 22 -33.29 -9.19 -32.36
N LEU A 23 -32.40 -8.83 -33.28
CA LEU A 23 -31.06 -9.41 -33.37
C LEU A 23 -30.26 -9.08 -32.12
N GLU A 24 -30.31 -7.87 -31.59
CA GLU A 24 -29.64 -7.52 -30.33
C GLU A 24 -30.19 -8.33 -29.16
N ASP A 25 -31.51 -8.55 -29.09
CA ASP A 25 -32.11 -9.30 -27.99
C ASP A 25 -31.91 -10.82 -28.15
N GLN A 26 -31.86 -11.33 -29.38
CA GLN A 26 -31.45 -12.70 -29.69
C GLN A 26 -29.95 -12.88 -29.46
N VAL A 27 -29.08 -11.94 -29.82
CA VAL A 27 -27.64 -11.95 -29.51
C VAL A 27 -27.45 -11.93 -28.00
N ARG A 28 -28.18 -11.10 -27.26
CA ARG A 28 -28.16 -11.09 -25.78
C ARG A 28 -28.60 -12.40 -25.13
N ARG A 29 -29.53 -13.15 -25.76
CA ARG A 29 -30.07 -14.41 -25.21
C ARG A 29 -29.38 -15.68 -25.71
N SER A 30 -28.83 -15.67 -26.93
CA SER A 30 -28.29 -16.86 -27.62
C SER A 30 -26.78 -16.80 -27.83
N VAL A 31 -26.17 -15.61 -27.85
CA VAL A 31 -24.72 -15.46 -27.88
C VAL A 31 -24.22 -15.48 -26.44
N PHE A 32 -23.58 -16.58 -26.09
CA PHE A 32 -22.80 -16.82 -24.88
C PHE A 32 -21.57 -15.88 -24.75
N VAL A 33 -21.66 -14.63 -25.21
CA VAL A 33 -20.68 -13.59 -24.92
C VAL A 33 -21.11 -12.94 -23.62
N ALA A 34 -20.84 -13.63 -22.51
CA ALA A 34 -20.38 -12.88 -21.37
C ALA A 34 -19.16 -12.11 -21.88
N SER A 35 -19.30 -10.80 -22.10
CA SER A 35 -18.17 -9.91 -22.38
C SER A 35 -17.02 -10.39 -21.51
N TRP A 36 -15.84 -10.65 -22.07
CA TRP A 36 -14.71 -11.22 -21.30
C TRP A 36 -14.48 -10.45 -19.98
N ASP A 37 -14.86 -9.18 -19.96
CA ASP A 37 -15.05 -8.32 -18.78
C ASP A 37 -15.89 -8.93 -17.66
N LYS A 38 -17.13 -9.36 -17.93
CA LYS A 38 -18.03 -9.96 -16.94
C LYS A 38 -17.50 -11.28 -16.39
N VAL A 39 -16.76 -12.04 -17.19
CA VAL A 39 -16.11 -13.28 -16.74
C VAL A 39 -14.93 -12.96 -15.83
N ILE A 40 -14.09 -11.98 -16.20
CA ILE A 40 -12.96 -11.52 -15.40
C ILE A 40 -13.46 -11.00 -14.04
N ASP A 41 -14.44 -10.10 -14.05
CA ASP A 41 -14.91 -9.42 -12.84
C ASP A 41 -15.68 -10.36 -11.89
N LYS A 42 -16.43 -11.35 -12.42
CA LYS A 42 -17.28 -12.23 -11.59
C LYS A 42 -16.62 -13.54 -11.18
N ILE A 43 -15.61 -14.02 -11.90
CA ILE A 43 -15.01 -15.34 -11.65
C ILE A 43 -13.53 -15.20 -11.31
N ILE A 44 -12.76 -14.44 -12.09
CA ILE A 44 -11.30 -14.38 -11.92
C ILE A 44 -10.93 -13.48 -10.74
N ASP A 45 -11.50 -12.28 -10.65
CA ASP A 45 -11.23 -11.33 -9.56
C ASP A 45 -11.51 -11.94 -8.17
N PRO A 46 -12.70 -12.55 -7.91
CA PRO A 46 -12.97 -13.16 -6.62
C PRO A 46 -12.04 -14.33 -6.29
N LEU A 47 -11.70 -15.17 -7.27
CA LEU A 47 -10.77 -16.29 -7.08
C LEU A 47 -9.35 -15.81 -6.78
N TYR A 48 -8.88 -14.79 -7.51
CA TYR A 48 -7.57 -14.17 -7.32
C TYR A 48 -7.48 -13.48 -5.96
N ASN A 49 -8.48 -12.69 -5.58
CA ASN A 49 -8.51 -12.01 -4.28
C ASN A 49 -8.68 -12.99 -3.12
N TRP A 50 -9.44 -14.08 -3.31
CA TRP A 50 -9.54 -15.15 -2.34
C TRP A 50 -8.17 -15.79 -2.05
N GLY A 51 -7.36 -16.04 -3.08
CA GLY A 51 -6.00 -16.55 -2.91
C GLY A 51 -5.14 -15.57 -2.10
N ARG A 52 -5.18 -14.28 -2.46
CA ARG A 52 -4.37 -13.24 -1.81
C ARG A 52 -4.78 -12.97 -0.37
N ARG A 53 -6.07 -12.82 -0.08
CA ARG A 53 -6.55 -12.48 1.27
C ARG A 53 -6.30 -13.58 2.30
N ASN A 54 -6.26 -14.83 1.85
CA ASN A 54 -6.03 -16.01 2.70
C ASN A 54 -4.55 -16.40 2.77
N SER A 55 -3.66 -15.67 2.10
CA SER A 55 -2.22 -15.93 2.12
C SER A 55 -1.47 -14.60 2.09
N VAL A 56 -1.65 -13.80 3.15
CA VAL A 56 -0.96 -12.51 3.29
C VAL A 56 0.18 -12.72 4.26
N TRP A 57 1.43 -12.67 3.78
CA TRP A 57 2.57 -12.89 4.65
C TRP A 57 3.15 -11.57 5.18
N PRO A 58 3.05 -11.31 6.50
CA PRO A 58 3.63 -10.13 7.09
C PRO A 58 5.16 -10.25 7.19
N ILE A 59 5.86 -9.15 6.96
CA ILE A 59 7.27 -9.02 7.35
C ILE A 59 7.36 -8.81 8.86
N GLY A 60 8.28 -9.51 9.52
CA GLY A 60 8.54 -9.38 10.95
C GLY A 60 9.25 -8.06 11.31
N PHE A 61 8.55 -6.93 11.22
CA PHE A 61 9.11 -5.60 11.45
C PHE A 61 8.62 -4.98 12.76
N GLY A 62 9.34 -5.32 13.84
CA GLY A 62 9.09 -4.82 15.21
C GLY A 62 9.97 -3.63 15.58
N LEU A 63 9.37 -2.45 15.80
CA LEU A 63 10.13 -1.23 16.12
C LEU A 63 10.09 -0.86 17.62
N ALA A 64 8.94 -1.05 18.26
CA ALA A 64 8.73 -0.61 19.64
C ALA A 64 7.68 -1.48 20.36
N CYS A 65 6.98 -0.93 21.35
CA CYS A 65 5.99 -1.63 22.16
C CYS A 65 4.85 -2.29 21.36
N CYS A 66 4.46 -1.75 20.20
CA CYS A 66 3.45 -2.37 19.35
C CYS A 66 3.92 -3.73 18.79
N ALA A 67 5.23 -3.97 18.68
CA ALA A 67 5.77 -5.26 18.28
C ALA A 67 5.44 -6.36 19.30
N ILE A 68 5.38 -6.02 20.59
CA ILE A 68 5.00 -6.98 21.64
C ILE A 68 3.55 -7.41 21.42
N GLU A 69 2.64 -6.48 21.14
CA GLU A 69 1.25 -6.84 20.86
C GLU A 69 1.05 -7.56 19.52
N MET A 70 1.92 -7.30 18.54
CA MET A 70 1.97 -8.10 17.32
C MET A 70 2.37 -9.56 17.61
N ILE A 71 3.34 -9.77 18.50
CA ILE A 71 3.73 -11.12 18.97
C ILE A 71 2.58 -11.76 19.76
N CYS A 72 1.92 -11.02 20.66
CA CYS A 72 0.73 -11.50 21.39
C CYS A 72 -0.40 -11.90 20.45
N THR A 73 -0.61 -11.16 19.35
CA THR A 73 -1.60 -11.49 18.31
C THR A 73 -1.25 -12.79 17.58
N SER A 74 0.04 -13.10 17.48
CA SER A 74 0.55 -14.33 16.88
C SER A 74 0.54 -15.52 17.85
N ALA A 75 0.40 -15.26 19.15
CA ALA A 75 0.32 -16.29 20.16
C ALA A 75 -1.03 -17.04 20.11
N SER A 76 -1.07 -18.21 20.75
CA SER A 76 -2.16 -19.17 20.70
C SER A 76 -3.57 -18.63 21.02
N ARG A 77 -3.66 -17.55 21.80
CA ARG A 77 -4.95 -16.96 22.18
C ARG A 77 -5.68 -16.30 21.01
N PHE A 78 -4.94 -15.61 20.14
CA PHE A 78 -5.48 -14.83 19.04
C PHE A 78 -5.19 -15.46 17.68
N ASP A 79 -4.06 -16.16 17.59
CA ASP A 79 -3.69 -17.07 16.51
C ASP A 79 -3.96 -16.49 15.11
N ILE A 80 -3.08 -15.59 14.68
CA ILE A 80 -3.12 -14.95 13.36
C ILE A 80 -3.04 -15.97 12.20
N SER A 81 -2.60 -17.21 12.46
CA SER A 81 -2.55 -18.32 11.49
C SER A 81 -3.90 -18.66 10.90
N ARG A 82 -4.98 -18.48 11.69
CA ARG A 82 -6.35 -18.75 11.24
C ARG A 82 -6.77 -17.90 10.05
N PHE A 83 -6.09 -16.77 9.84
CA PHE A 83 -6.35 -15.83 8.76
C PHE A 83 -5.32 -15.94 7.63
N GLY A 84 -4.43 -16.95 7.66
CA GLY A 84 -3.41 -17.18 6.63
C GLY A 84 -2.24 -16.20 6.68
N MET A 85 -1.91 -15.72 7.89
CA MET A 85 -0.88 -14.72 8.17
C MET A 85 0.16 -15.22 9.19
N GLU A 86 0.32 -16.54 9.32
CA GLU A 86 1.22 -17.21 10.28
C GLU A 86 2.71 -16.98 10.00
N LEU A 87 3.06 -16.83 8.73
CA LEU A 87 4.45 -16.76 8.28
C LEU A 87 4.97 -15.33 8.36
N PHE A 88 5.52 -14.97 9.52
CA PHE A 88 6.34 -13.77 9.64
C PHE A 88 7.65 -13.96 8.87
N ARG A 89 7.74 -13.37 7.69
CA ARG A 89 8.93 -13.45 6.85
C ARG A 89 10.00 -12.51 7.37
N ALA A 90 11.22 -13.04 7.50
CA ALA A 90 12.40 -12.24 7.81
C ALA A 90 12.85 -11.42 6.59
N SER A 91 12.63 -11.94 5.38
CA SER A 91 13.01 -11.27 4.13
C SER A 91 11.85 -10.47 3.54
N PRO A 92 12.01 -9.18 3.20
CA PRO A 92 10.97 -8.38 2.56
C PRO A 92 10.58 -8.90 1.17
N ARG A 93 11.49 -9.60 0.47
CA ARG A 93 11.28 -10.08 -0.90
C ARG A 93 10.23 -11.20 -1.03
N GLN A 94 9.83 -11.79 0.09
CA GLN A 94 8.84 -12.87 0.17
C GLN A 94 7.60 -12.43 0.95
N ALA A 95 7.51 -11.16 1.34
CA ALA A 95 6.42 -10.66 2.17
C ALA A 95 5.48 -9.78 1.33
N ASP A 96 4.18 -9.91 1.60
CA ASP A 96 3.13 -9.14 0.92
C ASP A 96 2.60 -8.02 1.81
N LEU A 97 2.82 -8.10 3.13
CA LEU A 97 2.34 -7.12 4.10
C LEU A 97 3.48 -6.57 4.95
N MET A 98 3.59 -5.24 5.00
CA MET A 98 4.46 -4.53 5.92
C MET A 98 3.68 -4.02 7.12
N ILE A 99 3.82 -4.68 8.28
CA ILE A 99 3.27 -4.18 9.53
C ILE A 99 4.30 -3.27 10.19
N VAL A 100 4.01 -1.96 10.24
CA VAL A 100 4.87 -1.02 10.95
C VAL A 100 4.41 -0.90 12.39
N SER A 101 5.01 -1.73 13.24
CA SER A 101 4.63 -1.90 14.65
C SER A 101 5.49 -1.08 15.61
N GLY A 102 5.32 0.25 15.57
CA GLY A 102 5.90 1.13 16.58
C GLY A 102 6.32 2.50 16.07
N THR A 103 7.22 3.14 16.83
CA THR A 103 7.72 4.47 16.49
C THR A 103 8.76 4.42 15.38
N VAL A 104 8.57 5.23 14.34
CA VAL A 104 9.53 5.40 13.26
C VAL A 104 10.40 6.59 13.59
N THR A 105 11.65 6.32 13.94
CA THR A 105 12.65 7.38 14.11
C THR A 105 13.14 7.85 12.75
N LYS A 106 13.58 9.11 12.67
CA LYS A 106 14.18 9.68 11.47
C LYS A 106 15.34 8.81 10.98
N LYS A 107 16.19 8.31 11.88
CA LYS A 107 17.30 7.40 11.54
C LYS A 107 16.84 6.08 10.92
N MET A 108 15.71 5.52 11.37
CA MET A 108 15.19 4.26 10.85
C MET A 108 14.44 4.43 9.52
N LEU A 109 13.92 5.62 9.24
CA LEU A 109 13.06 5.88 8.09
C LEU A 109 13.63 5.43 6.73
N PRO A 110 14.91 5.69 6.36
CA PRO A 110 15.46 5.21 5.09
C PRO A 110 15.46 3.68 4.99
N ALA A 111 15.68 2.97 6.11
CA ALA A 111 15.60 1.52 6.13
C ALA A 111 14.17 1.03 5.90
N VAL A 112 13.16 1.70 6.45
CA VAL A 112 11.74 1.39 6.22
C VAL A 112 11.40 1.53 4.74
N VAL A 113 11.77 2.66 4.12
CA VAL A 113 11.53 2.92 2.69
C VAL A 113 12.25 1.90 1.81
N ARG A 114 13.50 1.57 2.15
CA ARG A 114 14.26 0.53 1.44
C ARG A 114 13.61 -0.86 1.54
N LEU A 115 13.10 -1.24 2.72
CA LEU A 115 12.39 -2.51 2.89
C LEU A 115 11.13 -2.54 2.04
N TYR A 116 10.34 -1.47 2.05
CA TYR A 116 9.14 -1.34 1.22
C TYR A 116 9.43 -1.41 -0.28
N ASN A 117 10.52 -0.77 -0.73
CA ASN A 117 10.98 -0.83 -2.12
C ASN A 117 11.46 -2.24 -2.52
N GLN A 118 11.94 -3.05 -1.56
CA GLN A 118 12.38 -4.42 -1.82
C GLN A 118 11.26 -5.45 -1.83
N MET A 119 10.06 -5.10 -1.37
CA MET A 119 8.88 -5.97 -1.43
C MET A 119 8.37 -6.08 -2.87
N ALA A 120 7.96 -7.30 -3.24
CA ALA A 120 7.35 -7.55 -4.53
C ALA A 120 5.93 -6.97 -4.56
N GLU A 121 5.46 -6.59 -5.75
CA GLU A 121 4.04 -6.33 -5.96
C GLU A 121 3.29 -7.67 -6.05
N PRO A 122 2.12 -7.85 -5.41
CA PRO A 122 1.35 -6.85 -4.67
C PRO A 122 1.77 -6.70 -3.19
N LYS A 123 2.05 -5.46 -2.76
CA LYS A 123 2.41 -5.15 -1.37
C LYS A 123 1.41 -4.25 -0.67
N TYR A 124 1.28 -4.44 0.64
CA TYR A 124 0.41 -3.67 1.51
C TYR A 124 1.16 -3.13 2.72
N VAL A 125 0.68 -2.02 3.28
CA VAL A 125 1.26 -1.43 4.49
C VAL A 125 0.18 -1.19 5.53
N LEU A 126 0.41 -1.73 6.73
CA LEU A 126 -0.44 -1.51 7.89
C LEU A 126 0.32 -0.72 8.95
N ALA A 127 -0.18 0.46 9.29
CA ALA A 127 0.38 1.28 10.36
C ALA A 127 -0.26 0.87 11.69
N MET A 128 0.56 0.29 12.57
CA MET A 128 0.11 -0.21 13.86
C MET A 128 0.50 0.76 14.98
N GLY A 129 -0.53 1.37 15.57
CA GLY A 129 -0.41 2.25 16.73
C GLY A 129 -0.19 3.73 16.38
N ALA A 130 -0.41 4.59 17.38
CA ALA A 130 -0.39 6.04 17.23
C ALA A 130 0.96 6.58 16.73
N CYS A 131 2.06 5.92 17.09
CA CYS A 131 3.41 6.33 16.66
C CYS A 131 3.60 6.16 15.14
N ALA A 132 3.17 5.04 14.56
CA ALA A 132 3.29 4.80 13.12
C ALA A 132 2.33 5.71 12.33
N SER A 133 1.11 5.92 12.85
CA SER A 133 0.08 6.73 12.19
C SER A 133 0.41 8.22 12.16
N ALA A 134 0.84 8.80 13.30
CA ALA A 134 0.97 10.26 13.43
C ALA A 134 2.16 10.74 14.30
N GLY A 135 3.08 9.84 14.67
CA GLY A 135 4.17 10.11 15.62
C GLY A 135 3.78 9.87 17.09
N GLY A 136 2.48 9.80 17.38
CA GLY A 136 1.94 9.43 18.69
C GLY A 136 2.39 10.39 19.80
N PRO A 137 2.67 9.90 21.02
CA PRO A 137 3.12 10.75 22.13
C PRO A 137 4.48 11.41 21.88
N PHE A 138 5.25 10.92 20.90
CA PHE A 138 6.57 11.45 20.54
C PHE A 138 6.52 12.38 19.33
N LYS A 139 5.34 12.86 18.92
CA LYS A 139 5.16 13.68 17.72
C LYS A 139 6.01 14.96 17.73
N GLU A 140 6.20 15.55 18.90
CA GLU A 140 7.03 16.76 19.11
C GLU A 140 8.52 16.46 19.29
N GLY A 141 8.90 15.18 19.34
CA GLY A 141 10.28 14.75 19.47
C GLY A 141 11.11 15.05 18.22
N TYR A 142 12.32 15.58 18.40
CA TYR A 142 13.25 15.91 17.32
C TYR A 142 13.65 14.70 16.46
N ASN A 143 13.57 13.49 17.01
CA ASN A 143 14.05 12.25 16.41
C ASN A 143 12.94 11.39 15.80
N VAL A 144 11.66 11.71 15.99
CA VAL A 144 10.52 10.91 15.52
C VAL A 144 9.91 11.54 14.27
N VAL A 145 9.41 10.67 13.38
CA VAL A 145 8.68 11.09 12.20
C VAL A 145 7.20 11.30 12.56
N SER A 146 6.63 12.46 12.24
CA SER A 146 5.22 12.77 12.51
C SER A 146 4.28 12.10 11.48
N GLY A 147 4.28 10.77 11.46
CA GLY A 147 3.46 9.91 10.59
C GLY A 147 4.23 9.33 9.40
N LEU A 148 4.09 8.01 9.19
CA LEU A 148 4.75 7.30 8.10
C LEU A 148 4.11 7.59 6.72
N ASP A 149 2.85 8.04 6.70
CA ASP A 149 2.07 8.36 5.49
C ASP A 149 2.75 9.36 4.56
N LYS A 150 3.62 10.20 5.12
CA LYS A 150 4.40 11.20 4.37
C LYS A 150 5.45 10.59 3.44
N PHE A 151 5.80 9.32 3.65
CA PHE A 151 6.91 8.67 2.97
C PHE A 151 6.48 7.40 2.22
N ILE A 152 5.56 6.63 2.78
CA ILE A 152 5.11 5.35 2.22
C ILE A 152 3.57 5.36 2.24
N PRO A 153 2.90 4.89 1.16
CA PRO A 153 1.45 4.78 1.17
C PRO A 153 0.99 3.75 2.20
N ILE A 154 0.07 4.15 3.08
CA ILE A 154 -0.50 3.26 4.11
C ILE A 154 -1.88 2.79 3.69
N ASP A 155 -2.12 1.48 3.77
CA ASP A 155 -3.40 0.88 3.40
C ASP A 155 -4.43 0.89 4.51
N VAL A 156 -3.99 0.59 5.73
CA VAL A 156 -4.84 0.46 6.92
C VAL A 156 -4.12 1.05 8.13
N TYR A 157 -4.87 1.83 8.91
CA TYR A 157 -4.43 2.38 10.18
C TYR A 157 -5.10 1.64 11.33
N VAL A 158 -4.30 1.17 12.30
CA VAL A 158 -4.81 0.54 13.52
C VAL A 158 -4.57 1.49 14.71
N PRO A 159 -5.62 2.11 15.28
CA PRO A 159 -5.47 3.02 16.40
C PRO A 159 -5.14 2.28 17.70
N GLY A 160 -4.24 2.86 18.51
CA GLY A 160 -3.88 2.36 19.85
C GLY A 160 -2.45 2.75 20.28
N CYS A 161 -2.10 2.56 21.56
CA CYS A 161 -0.75 2.87 22.07
C CYS A 161 -0.38 2.00 23.30
N PRO A 162 -0.12 0.68 23.14
CA PRO A 162 -0.24 -0.11 21.91
C PRO A 162 -1.71 -0.50 21.63
N PRO A 163 -2.08 -0.80 20.37
CA PRO A 163 -3.39 -1.37 20.07
C PRO A 163 -3.51 -2.76 20.68
N THR A 164 -4.71 -3.11 21.16
CA THR A 164 -4.97 -4.46 21.65
C THR A 164 -4.82 -5.48 20.52
N PRO A 165 -4.48 -6.75 20.81
CA PRO A 165 -4.40 -7.79 19.78
C PRO A 165 -5.68 -7.94 18.94
N GLN A 166 -6.83 -7.72 19.56
CA GLN A 166 -8.14 -7.72 18.90
C GLN A 166 -8.27 -6.57 17.90
N ALA A 167 -7.76 -5.39 18.25
CA ALA A 167 -7.75 -4.23 17.34
C ALA A 167 -6.83 -4.49 16.14
N LEU A 168 -5.68 -5.14 16.36
CA LEU A 168 -4.81 -5.55 15.25
C LEU A 168 -5.50 -6.57 14.34
N LEU A 169 -6.14 -7.60 14.89
CA LEU A 169 -6.93 -8.56 14.11
C LEU A 169 -8.02 -7.87 13.28
N ASN A 170 -8.73 -6.90 13.85
CA ASN A 170 -9.74 -6.13 13.11
C ASN A 170 -9.09 -5.33 11.96
N GLY A 171 -7.92 -4.73 12.20
CA GLY A 171 -7.13 -4.09 11.13
C GLY A 171 -6.79 -5.05 9.99
N LEU A 172 -6.38 -6.28 10.30
CA LEU A 172 -6.06 -7.31 9.31
C LEU A 172 -7.31 -7.78 8.56
N MET A 173 -8.44 -7.98 9.25
CA MET A 173 -9.72 -8.28 8.59
C MET A 173 -10.18 -7.13 7.69
N THR A 174 -9.91 -5.88 8.08
CA THR A 174 -10.20 -4.70 7.25
C THR A 174 -9.32 -4.67 6.01
N LEU A 175 -8.04 -5.06 6.15
CA LEU A 175 -7.15 -5.25 5.00
C LEU A 175 -7.69 -6.35 4.08
N GLN A 176 -8.09 -7.50 4.60
CA GLN A 176 -8.69 -8.57 3.78
C GLN A 176 -9.92 -8.08 3.00
N LYS A 177 -10.82 -7.32 3.65
CA LYS A 177 -11.97 -6.68 2.99
C LYS A 177 -11.57 -5.66 1.93
N LYS A 178 -10.41 -4.99 2.09
CA LYS A 178 -9.85 -4.10 1.08
C LYS A 178 -9.35 -4.89 -0.12
N ILE A 179 -8.66 -6.03 0.11
CA ILE A 179 -8.18 -6.94 -0.94
C ILE A 179 -9.36 -7.50 -1.74
N ASP A 180 -10.43 -7.93 -1.07
CA ASP A 180 -11.64 -8.49 -1.71
C ASP A 180 -12.27 -7.54 -2.74
N LYS A 181 -12.13 -6.23 -2.56
CA LYS A 181 -12.71 -5.20 -3.42
C LYS A 181 -11.81 -4.79 -4.59
N GLN A 182 -10.62 -5.37 -4.74
CA GLN A 182 -9.70 -4.99 -5.81
C GLN A 182 -10.03 -5.72 -7.11
N THR A 183 -9.94 -5.02 -8.23
CA THR A 183 -10.09 -5.64 -9.56
C THR A 183 -8.73 -5.70 -10.24
N ILE A 184 -8.41 -6.82 -10.90
CA ILE A 184 -7.14 -7.05 -11.59
C ILE A 184 -6.83 -5.94 -12.60
N ARG A 185 -7.86 -5.37 -13.23
CA ARG A 185 -7.74 -4.30 -14.24
C ARG A 185 -7.28 -2.97 -13.66
N GLU A 186 -7.70 -2.67 -12.44
CA GLU A 186 -7.42 -1.40 -11.77
C GLU A 186 -6.13 -1.43 -10.96
N ALA A 187 -5.65 -2.63 -10.64
CA ALA A 187 -4.46 -2.88 -9.86
C ALA A 187 -3.23 -2.15 -10.41
N ALA A 188 -2.51 -1.46 -9.52
CA ALA A 188 -1.35 -0.65 -9.87
C ALA A 188 -0.23 -1.48 -10.54
N TRP A 189 -0.05 -2.73 -10.14
CA TRP A 189 1.04 -3.60 -10.61
C TRP A 189 0.83 -4.23 -11.99
N TYR A 190 -0.40 -4.22 -12.52
CA TYR A 190 -0.68 -4.66 -13.90
C TYR A 190 -0.80 -3.51 -14.89
N LYS A 191 -0.83 -2.26 -14.41
CA LYS A 191 -0.84 -1.08 -15.28
C LYS A 191 0.51 -0.92 -15.97
N LYS A 192 0.47 -0.64 -17.27
CA LYS A 192 1.68 -0.35 -18.06
C LYS A 192 2.27 0.99 -17.63
N GLY A 193 3.36 0.91 -16.88
CA GLY A 193 4.15 2.04 -16.36
C GLY A 193 5.09 1.47 -15.30
N GLN A 194 6.36 1.87 -15.28
CA GLN A 194 7.29 1.39 -14.26
C GLN A 194 6.80 1.88 -12.90
N ALA A 195 6.62 0.96 -11.95
CA ALA A 195 6.44 1.33 -10.55
C ALA A 195 7.76 1.97 -10.08
N GLU A 196 7.81 3.30 -10.11
CA GLU A 196 9.00 4.04 -9.69
C GLU A 196 9.23 3.79 -8.20
N ALA A 197 10.46 3.40 -7.84
CA ALA A 197 10.81 3.17 -6.45
C ALA A 197 10.70 4.48 -5.68
N ILE A 198 10.16 4.42 -4.46
CA ILE A 198 10.07 5.61 -3.61
C ILE A 198 11.50 6.09 -3.33
N PRO A 199 11.84 7.36 -3.61
CA PRO A 199 13.18 7.85 -3.35
C PRO A 199 13.49 7.76 -1.85
N ASP A 200 14.68 7.27 -1.51
CA ASP A 200 15.10 7.23 -0.12
C ASP A 200 15.08 8.64 0.47
N PRO A 201 14.42 8.86 1.61
CA PRO A 201 14.31 10.19 2.19
C PRO A 201 15.68 10.68 2.66
N VAL A 202 16.09 11.84 2.14
CA VAL A 202 17.26 12.56 2.65
C VAL A 202 16.87 13.16 4.00
N LEU A 203 17.34 12.53 5.06
CA LEU A 203 17.20 13.07 6.41
C LEU A 203 17.99 14.39 6.48
N GLY A 204 17.43 15.40 7.14
CA GLY A 204 18.03 16.74 7.21
C GLY A 204 19.49 16.76 7.70
N PRO A 205 20.14 17.94 7.68
CA PRO A 205 21.59 18.08 7.89
C PRO A 205 22.11 17.50 9.22
N ASP A 206 21.23 17.29 10.20
CA ASP A 206 21.56 16.79 11.54
C ASP A 206 21.69 15.27 11.63
N LEU A 207 21.32 14.52 10.59
CA LEU A 207 21.37 13.06 10.58
C LEU A 207 22.43 12.55 9.60
N ILE A 208 23.23 11.61 10.09
CA ILE A 208 24.30 10.94 9.34
C ILE A 208 23.69 10.29 8.10
N ASP A 209 24.12 10.73 6.91
CA ASP A 209 23.86 10.01 5.67
C ASP A 209 24.76 8.77 5.62
N ALA A 210 24.15 7.59 5.75
CA ALA A 210 24.87 6.32 5.76
C ALA A 210 25.62 6.05 4.44
N ARG A 211 25.21 6.66 3.32
CA ARG A 211 25.93 6.54 2.04
C ARG A 211 27.29 7.25 2.08
N ARG A 212 27.43 8.21 2.98
CA ARG A 212 28.65 9.00 3.19
C ARG A 212 29.45 8.48 4.38
N ALA A 213 29.18 7.27 4.85
CA ALA A 213 29.86 6.68 6.01
C ALA A 213 31.37 6.69 5.83
N GLU A 214 31.89 6.33 4.65
CA GLU A 214 33.33 6.34 4.36
C GLU A 214 33.92 7.76 4.43
N GLU A 215 33.22 8.76 3.88
CA GLU A 215 33.64 10.18 4.00
C GLU A 215 33.67 10.62 5.47
N ILE A 216 32.67 10.23 6.25
CA ILE A 216 32.54 10.59 7.67
C ILE A 216 33.63 9.91 8.49
N THR A 217 33.93 8.65 8.22
CA THR A 217 35.02 7.91 8.86
C THR A 217 36.36 8.55 8.52
N MET A 218 36.63 8.86 7.25
CA MET A 218 37.86 9.56 6.82
C MET A 218 38.01 10.92 7.50
N LEU A 219 36.93 11.70 7.60
CA LEU A 219 36.91 12.98 8.30
C LEU A 219 37.16 12.84 9.81
N ALA A 220 36.60 11.82 10.45
CA ALA A 220 36.79 11.56 11.87
C ALA A 220 38.26 11.23 12.22
N HIS A 221 38.99 10.60 11.30
CA HIS A 221 40.43 10.34 11.46
C HIS A 221 41.31 11.57 11.19
N ALA A 222 40.75 12.66 10.63
CA ALA A 222 41.45 13.90 10.30
C ALA A 222 40.74 15.13 10.92
N PRO A 223 40.86 15.35 12.24
CA PRO A 223 40.09 16.37 12.97
C PRO A 223 40.32 17.81 12.48
N ASP A 224 41.50 18.12 11.93
CA ASP A 224 41.83 19.46 11.39
C ASP A 224 40.96 19.82 10.17
N GLN A 225 40.58 18.82 9.38
CA GLN A 225 39.72 19.01 8.21
C GLN A 225 38.25 19.20 8.60
N LEU A 226 37.81 18.63 9.72
CA LEU A 226 36.45 18.77 10.26
C LEU A 226 36.18 20.21 10.71
N ALA A 227 37.10 20.81 11.47
CA ALA A 227 36.96 22.19 11.93
C ALA A 227 36.80 23.18 10.76
N THR A 228 37.63 23.02 9.73
CA THR A 228 37.61 23.85 8.53
C THR A 228 36.31 23.70 7.73
N ARG A 229 35.74 22.49 7.66
CA ARG A 229 34.46 22.23 6.98
C ARG A 229 33.25 22.73 7.78
N ALA A 230 33.26 22.59 9.11
CA ALA A 230 32.20 23.08 9.98
C ALA A 230 32.03 24.61 9.85
N ILE A 231 33.16 25.35 9.87
CA ILE A 231 33.20 26.81 9.66
C ILE A 231 32.60 27.19 8.29
N LYS A 232 32.93 26.43 7.23
CA LYS A 232 32.37 26.65 5.88
C LYS A 232 30.88 26.38 5.77
N ILE A 233 30.33 25.43 6.53
CA ILE A 233 28.89 25.10 6.50
C ILE A 233 28.11 26.17 7.27
N GLN A 234 28.60 26.63 8.43
CA GLN A 234 27.98 27.70 9.22
C GLN A 234 27.91 29.01 8.42
N THR A 235 29.03 29.45 7.83
CA THR A 235 29.08 30.67 7.00
C THR A 235 28.16 30.59 5.77
N LYS A 236 28.00 29.41 5.17
CA LYS A 236 27.09 29.19 4.02
C LYS A 236 25.61 29.12 4.44
N ALA A 237 25.31 28.69 5.66
CA ALA A 237 23.97 28.69 6.23
C ALA A 237 23.55 30.12 6.62
N GLU A 238 24.44 30.89 7.25
CA GLU A 238 24.24 32.29 7.62
C GLU A 238 23.96 33.18 6.40
N THR A 239 24.79 33.07 5.35
CA THR A 239 24.59 33.82 4.09
C THR A 239 23.32 33.44 3.31
N LYS A 240 22.74 32.27 3.57
CA LYS A 240 21.47 31.84 2.97
C LYS A 240 20.26 32.31 3.77
N HIS A 241 20.45 32.59 5.06
CA HIS A 241 19.42 33.14 5.93
C HIS A 241 19.29 34.66 5.79
N GLU A 242 20.38 35.34 5.41
CA GLU A 242 20.46 36.79 5.18
C GLU A 242 19.93 37.25 3.80
N LYS A 243 19.75 36.31 2.86
CA LYS A 243 19.23 36.55 1.50
C LYS A 243 17.76 36.18 1.31
N LYS A 244 17.01 36.00 2.40
CA LYS A 244 15.56 35.73 2.42
C LYS A 244 14.87 36.80 3.23
#